data_AF-A0A258KBF6-F1
#
_entry.id   AF-A0A258KBF6-F1
#
_cell.length_a   1.000
_cell.length_b   1.000
_cell.length_c   1.000
_cell.angle_alpha   90.00
_cell.angle_beta   90.00
_cell.angle_gamma   90.00
#
_symmetry.space_group_name_H-M   'P 1'
#
loop_
_entity.id
_entity.type
_entity.pdbx_description
1 polymer ?
#
loop_
_entity_poly.entity_id
_entity_poly.type
_entity_poly.pdbx_seq_one_letter_code
_entity_poly.pdbx_strand_id
1 'polypeptide(L)'
;MFKPGPLNLPSYSLKIKEENGTSYIFDEIRKKYLVLTPEEWVRQHLIQFLIRDKKYPRSLIKLEGGLKLNSLQKRSDILLF
;
A
#
# COMPACT_ATOMS: atom_id res chain seq x y z
N MET A 1 17.67 -5.69 5.86
CA MET A 1 17.21 -4.73 4.84
C MET A 1 16.40 -5.49 3.80
N PHE A 2 15.13 -5.14 3.58
CA PHE A 2 14.28 -5.85 2.61
C PHE A 2 14.72 -5.51 1.18
N LYS A 3 14.90 -6.54 0.35
CA LYS A 3 15.18 -6.38 -1.08
C LYS A 3 13.92 -6.72 -1.86
N PRO A 4 13.26 -5.75 -2.53
CA PRO A 4 12.05 -6.02 -3.28
C PRO A 4 12.32 -6.98 -4.44
N GLY A 5 11.47 -8.00 -4.55
CA GLY A 5 11.46 -8.94 -5.67
C GLY A 5 10.42 -8.56 -6.74
N PRO A 6 10.52 -9.15 -7.94
CA PRO A 6 9.52 -8.97 -8.99
C PRO A 6 8.17 -9.53 -8.53
N LEU A 7 7.09 -8.82 -8.84
CA LEU A 7 5.72 -9.28 -8.64
C LEU A 7 5.09 -9.64 -9.99
N ASN A 8 4.06 -10.50 -9.97
CA ASN A 8 3.20 -10.76 -11.12
C ASN A 8 2.22 -9.60 -11.36
N LEU A 9 2.73 -8.37 -11.36
CA LEU A 9 2.03 -7.13 -11.59
C LEU A 9 2.85 -6.25 -12.55
N PRO A 10 2.22 -5.36 -13.32
CA PRO A 10 2.94 -4.38 -14.12
C PRO A 10 3.90 -3.54 -13.26
N SER A 11 4.98 -3.05 -13.86
CA SER A 11 5.93 -2.19 -13.15
C SER A 11 5.32 -0.82 -12.86
N TYR A 12 5.42 -0.37 -11.61
CA TYR A 12 4.94 0.94 -11.18
C TYR A 12 6.06 1.77 -10.57
N SER A 13 6.08 3.06 -10.93
CA SER A 13 7.00 4.02 -10.33
C SER A 13 6.53 4.38 -8.91
N LEU A 14 7.03 3.66 -7.92
CA LEU A 14 6.78 3.89 -6.51
C LEU A 14 7.90 4.76 -5.91
N LYS A 15 7.53 5.73 -5.07
CA LYS A 15 8.52 6.57 -4.38
C LYS A 15 9.08 5.81 -3.19
N ILE A 16 10.34 5.41 -3.28
CA ILE A 16 11.09 4.75 -2.21
C ILE A 16 12.16 5.72 -1.74
N LYS A 17 12.35 5.84 -0.42
CA LYS A 17 13.46 6.57 0.18
C LYS A 17 14.20 5.65 1.15
N GLU A 18 15.47 5.93 1.39
CA GLU A 18 16.27 5.25 2.40
C GLU A 18 16.74 6.26 3.43
N GLU A 19 16.60 5.91 4.70
CA GLU A 19 16.98 6.76 5.82
C GLU A 19 17.51 5.88 6.94
N ASN A 20 18.72 6.16 7.43
CA ASN A 20 19.37 5.40 8.52
C ASN A 20 19.39 3.86 8.28
N GLY A 21 19.62 3.42 7.04
CA GLY A 21 19.64 2.00 6.68
C GLY A 21 18.26 1.32 6.64
N THR A 22 17.19 2.09 6.80
CA THR A 22 15.81 1.61 6.66
C THR A 22 15.20 2.17 5.38
N SER A 23 14.68 1.28 4.53
CA SER A 23 13.94 1.68 3.34
C SER A 23 12.49 1.99 3.69
N TYR A 24 11.95 3.04 3.08
CA TYR A 24 10.57 3.49 3.23
C TYR A 24 9.92 3.62 1.87
N ILE A 25 8.61 3.36 1.82
CA ILE A 25 7.78 3.52 0.63
C ILE A 25 6.70 4.57 0.90
N PHE A 26 6.45 5.43 -0.09
CA PHE A 26 5.40 6.43 0.02
C PHE A 26 4.04 5.82 -0.28
N ASP A 27 3.13 5.90 0.68
CA ASP A 27 1.74 5.54 0.52
C ASP A 27 0.95 6.74 0.00
N GLU A 28 0.46 6.66 -1.24
CA GLU A 28 -0.31 7.75 -1.84
C GLU A 28 -1.68 7.93 -1.18
N ILE A 29 -2.31 6.88 -0.67
CA ILE A 29 -3.64 6.99 -0.06
C ILE A 29 -3.53 7.68 1.31
N ARG A 30 -2.58 7.27 2.15
CA ARG A 30 -2.34 7.79 3.50
C ARG A 30 -1.44 9.03 3.51
N LYS A 31 -0.83 9.39 2.38
CA LYS A 31 0.08 10.54 2.19
C LYS A 31 1.26 10.56 3.17
N LYS A 32 1.85 9.40 3.47
CA LYS A 32 3.01 9.28 4.38
C LYS A 32 3.97 8.20 3.93
N TYR A 33 5.21 8.29 4.41
CA TYR A 33 6.20 7.24 4.24
C TYR A 33 5.98 6.13 5.28
N LEU A 34 5.92 4.88 4.81
CA LEU A 34 5.81 3.68 5.63
C LEU A 34 7.10 2.86 5.46
N VAL A 35 7.47 2.09 6.48
CA VAL A 35 8.61 1.18 6.37
C VAL A 35 8.35 0.21 5.23
N LEU A 36 9.31 0.04 4.35
CA LEU A 36 9.21 -0.87 3.22
C LEU A 36 9.31 -2.31 3.73
N THR A 37 8.15 -2.91 3.97
CA THR A 37 7.99 -4.33 4.29
C THR A 37 7.53 -5.09 3.04
N PRO A 38 7.66 -6.44 3.01
CA PRO A 38 7.10 -7.24 1.92
C PRO A 38 5.59 -7.00 1.73
N GLU A 39 4.85 -6.84 2.83
CA GLU A 39 3.41 -6.56 2.80
C GLU A 39 3.10 -5.19 2.19
N GLU A 40 3.83 -4.13 2.61
CA GLU A 40 3.68 -2.80 2.02
C GLU A 40 4.10 -2.78 0.55
N TRP A 41 5.14 -3.52 0.17
CA TRP A 41 5.56 -3.66 -1.23
C TRP A 41 4.41 -4.16 -2.11
N VAL A 42 3.76 -5.25 -1.70
CA VAL A 42 2.62 -5.83 -2.43
C VAL A 42 1.42 -4.89 -2.39
N ARG A 43 1.10 -4.31 -1.24
CA ARG A 43 -0.03 -3.38 -1.06
C ARG A 43 0.07 -2.17 -1.98
N GLN A 44 1.23 -1.51 -2.02
CA GLN A 44 1.42 -0.33 -2.87
C GLN A 44 1.37 -0.69 -4.37
N HIS A 45 1.87 -1.85 -4.78
CA HIS A 45 1.70 -2.32 -6.17
C HIS A 45 0.24 -2.59 -6.52
N LEU A 46 -0.52 -3.22 -5.61
CA LEU A 46 -1.93 -3.51 -5.81
C LEU A 46 -2.75 -2.22 -5.94
N ILE A 47 -2.46 -1.21 -5.10
CA ILE A 47 -3.10 0.12 -5.22
C ILE A 47 -2.80 0.75 -6.58
N GLN A 48 -1.54 0.73 -7.04
CA GLN A 48 -1.19 1.28 -8.35
C GLN A 48 -1.88 0.54 -9.49
N PHE A 49 -2.01 -0.78 -9.40
CA PHE A 49 -2.75 -1.58 -10.37
C PHE A 49 -4.23 -1.19 -10.41
N LEU A 50 -4.87 -1.03 -9.25
CA LEU A 50 -6.27 -0.60 -9.18
C LEU A 50 -6.47 0.78 -9.81
N ILE A 51 -5.57 1.72 -9.53
CA ILE A 51 -5.68 3.09 -10.05
C ILE A 51 -5.35 3.17 -11.55
N ARG A 52 -4.22 2.60 -11.98
CA ARG A 52 -3.69 2.79 -13.34
C ARG A 52 -4.30 1.85 -14.36
N ASP A 53 -4.46 0.58 -14.00
CA ASP A 53 -4.91 -0.47 -14.90
C ASP A 53 -6.42 -0.66 -14.81
N LYS A 54 -6.97 -0.76 -13.59
CA LYS A 54 -8.42 -0.89 -13.36
C LYS A 54 -9.18 0.44 -13.37
N LYS A 55 -8.49 1.56 -13.54
CA LYS A 55 -9.07 2.91 -13.59
C LYS A 55 -9.94 3.25 -12.38
N TYR A 56 -9.66 2.65 -11.24
CA TYR A 56 -10.38 2.94 -10.01
C TYR A 56 -9.97 4.31 -9.48
N PRO A 57 -10.91 5.24 -9.22
CA PRO A 57 -10.54 6.55 -8.73
C PRO A 57 -9.94 6.44 -7.34
N ARG A 58 -8.78 7.09 -7.14
CA ARG A 58 -8.06 7.12 -5.85
C ARG A 58 -8.94 7.54 -4.67
N SER A 59 -9.91 8.42 -4.90
CA SER A 59 -10.82 8.92 -3.86
C SER A 59 -11.76 7.84 -3.30
N LEU A 60 -11.93 6.72 -4.02
CA LEU A 60 -12.76 5.59 -3.60
C LEU A 60 -11.92 4.43 -3.03
N ILE A 61 -10.62 4.63 -2.83
CA ILE A 61 -9.73 3.64 -2.23
C ILE A 61 -9.38 4.08 -0.82
N LYS A 62 -9.62 3.21 0.16
CA LYS A 62 -9.34 3.47 1.57
C LYS A 62 -8.47 2.38 2.19
N LEU A 63 -7.42 2.80 2.89
CA LEU A 63 -6.52 1.92 3.64
C LEU A 63 -6.73 2.12 5.14
N GLU A 64 -7.92 1.81 5.66
CA GLU A 64 -8.24 2.00 7.08
C GLU A 64 -8.17 0.68 7.85
N GLY A 65 -7.30 0.70 8.87
CA GLY A 65 -7.10 -0.41 9.78
C GLY A 65 -8.14 -0.39 10.89
N GLY A 66 -8.91 -1.46 10.99
CA GLY A 66 -9.64 -1.82 12.19
C GLY A 66 -11.02 -1.18 12.29
N LEU A 67 -12.03 -1.80 11.68
CA LEU A 67 -13.41 -1.63 12.13
C LEU A 67 -13.55 -2.32 13.49
N LYS A 68 -13.87 -1.56 14.54
CA LYS A 68 -14.21 -2.14 15.85
C LYS A 68 -15.72 -2.38 15.87
N LEU A 69 -16.14 -3.63 15.68
CA LEU A 69 -17.53 -4.04 15.83
C LEU A 69 -17.68 -4.74 17.19
N ASN A 70 -18.27 -4.05 18.16
CA ASN A 70 -18.33 -4.51 19.56
C ASN A 70 -16.92 -4.82 20.11
N SER A 71 -16.66 -6.07 20.49
CA SER A 71 -15.37 -6.55 21.00
C SER A 71 -14.43 -7.07 19.89
N LEU A 72 -14.89 -7.13 18.64
CA LEU A 72 -14.14 -7.71 17.52
C LEU A 72 -13.50 -6.61 16.67
N GLN A 73 -12.17 -6.64 16.57
CA GLN A 73 -11.41 -5.77 15.69
C GLN A 73 -11.20 -6.46 14.34
N LYS A 74 -11.88 -5.98 13.29
CA LYS A 74 -11.69 -6.47 11.91
C LYS A 74 -10.80 -5.50 11.16
N ARG A 75 -9.66 -5.97 10.66
CA ARG A 75 -8.79 -5.16 9.80
C ARG A 75 -9.00 -5.54 8.35
N SER A 76 -9.21 -4.53 7.51
CA SER A 76 -9.22 -4.66 6.06
C SER A 76 -7.94 -4.05 5.52
N ASP A 77 -7.38 -4.68 4.49
CA ASP A 77 -6.11 -4.24 3.91
C ASP A 77 -6.32 -3.08 2.92
N ILE A 78 -7.30 -3.25 2.04
CA ILE A 78 -7.77 -2.26 1.05
C ILE A 78 -9.29 -2.34 1.00
N LEU A 79 -9.96 -1.19 1.02
CA LEU A 79 -11.40 -1.06 0.84
C LEU A 79 -11.69 -0.18 -0.38
N LEU A 80 -12.62 -0.64 -1.23
CA LEU A 80 -13.06 0.03 -2.45
C LEU A 80 -14.54 0.41 -2.30
N PHE A 81 -14.91 1.64 -2.64
CA PHE A 81 -16.27 2.18 -2.58
C PHE A 81 -16.92 2.30 -3.95
#